data_AF-A0A6J6N5M8-F1
#
_entry.id   AF-A0A6J6N5M8-F1
#
_cell.length_a   1.000
_cell.length_b   1.000
_cell.length_c   1.000
_cell.angle_alpha   90.00
_cell.angle_beta   90.00
_cell.angle_gamma   90.00
#
_symmetry.space_group_name_H-M   'P 1'
#
loop_
_entity.id
_entity.type
_entity.pdbx_description
1 polymer ?
#
loop_
_entity_poly.entity_id
_entity_poly.type
_entity_poly.pdbx_seq_one_letter_code
_entity_poly.pdbx_strand_id
1 'polypeptide(L)'
;MNVIKTKFFKQYGVLAILALSYLGLVSFGLRIPCPIHAVTGFYCPGCGSTRAVKAVLNGDLQLAFHDNALLMASPVVIAFGLLIEKYSQKRMWLYLFLAIVLVVVVIFTVVRNQPGSQFAPL
;
A
#
# COMPACT_ATOMS: atom_id res chain seq x y z
N MET A 1 -9.39 27.45 -10.36
CA MET A 1 -8.11 27.00 -9.78
C MET A 1 -8.14 26.81 -8.24
N ASN A 2 -9.03 27.49 -7.50
CA ASN A 2 -9.11 27.37 -6.02
C ASN A 2 -9.92 26.17 -5.48
N VAL A 3 -10.89 25.67 -6.23
CA VAL A 3 -11.75 24.54 -5.81
C VAL A 3 -11.01 23.19 -5.84
N ILE A 4 -10.05 23.03 -6.75
CA ILE A 4 -9.24 21.80 -6.89
C ILE A 4 -8.25 21.68 -5.73
N LYS A 5 -7.59 22.80 -5.34
CA LYS A 5 -6.63 22.82 -4.22
C LYS A 5 -7.28 22.49 -2.87
N THR A 6 -8.51 22.94 -2.63
CA THR A 6 -9.24 22.68 -1.38
C THR A 6 -9.71 21.23 -1.28
N LYS A 7 -10.12 20.61 -2.41
CA LYS A 7 -10.43 19.17 -2.46
C LYS A 7 -9.17 18.32 -2.25
N PHE A 8 -8.07 18.70 -2.91
CA PHE A 8 -6.75 18.07 -2.76
C PHE A 8 -6.33 18.08 -1.29
N PHE A 9 -6.23 19.26 -0.66
CA PHE A 9 -5.76 19.39 0.72
C PHE A 9 -6.64 18.63 1.75
N LYS A 10 -7.97 18.64 1.59
CA LYS A 10 -8.87 17.83 2.42
C LYS A 10 -8.62 16.33 2.24
N GLN A 11 -8.41 15.87 1.00
CA GLN A 11 -8.27 14.46 0.68
C GLN A 11 -6.92 13.88 1.18
N TYR A 12 -5.80 14.58 0.99
CA TYR A 12 -4.51 14.14 1.57
C TYR A 12 -4.47 14.28 3.09
N GLY A 13 -5.19 15.25 3.66
CA GLY A 13 -5.35 15.37 5.11
C GLY A 13 -6.04 14.15 5.71
N VAL A 14 -7.13 13.67 5.10
CA VAL A 14 -7.83 12.45 5.53
C VAL A 14 -6.94 11.22 5.36
N LEU A 15 -6.26 11.07 4.22
CA LEU A 15 -5.35 9.95 3.99
C LEU A 15 -4.18 9.93 4.98
N ALA A 16 -3.62 11.10 5.33
CA ALA A 16 -2.57 11.22 6.33
C ALA A 16 -3.08 10.84 7.73
N ILE A 17 -4.29 11.28 8.12
CA ILE A 17 -4.90 10.89 9.40
C ILE A 17 -5.19 9.38 9.44
N LEU A 18 -5.68 8.79 8.35
CA LEU A 18 -5.90 7.35 8.24
C LEU A 18 -4.59 6.57 8.32
N ALA A 19 -3.52 7.05 7.65
CA ALA A 19 -2.20 6.45 7.73
C ALA A 19 -1.60 6.56 9.14
N LEU A 20 -1.72 7.73 9.79
CA LEU A 20 -1.22 7.96 11.14
C LEU A 20 -2.01 7.18 12.20
N SER A 21 -3.33 7.07 12.06
CA SER A 21 -4.16 6.24 12.95
C SER A 21 -3.86 4.76 12.76
N TYR A 22 -3.65 4.30 11.53
CA TYR A 22 -3.17 2.94 11.25
C TYR A 22 -1.79 2.69 11.89
N LEU A 23 -0.84 3.61 11.74
CA LEU A 23 0.48 3.55 12.39
C LEU A 23 0.38 3.49 13.92
N GLY A 24 -0.53 4.28 14.51
CA GLY A 24 -0.84 4.24 15.93
C GLY A 24 -1.38 2.88 16.36
N LEU A 25 -2.40 2.36 15.67
CA LEU A 25 -3.00 1.05 15.94
C LEU A 25 -1.98 -0.10 15.86
N VAL A 26 -1.09 -0.05 14.87
CA VAL A 26 0.01 -1.02 14.72
C VAL A 26 1.02 -0.90 15.87
N SER A 27 1.36 0.31 16.28
CA SER A 27 2.27 0.57 17.40
C SER A 27 1.72 0.07 18.74
N PHE A 28 0.40 0.08 18.93
CA PHE A 28 -0.27 -0.48 20.12
C PHE A 28 -0.39 -2.01 20.13
N GLY A 29 0.16 -2.71 19.12
CA GLY A 29 0.18 -4.17 19.07
C GLY A 29 -1.17 -4.81 18.71
N LEU A 30 -2.14 -4.04 18.20
CA LEU A 30 -3.44 -4.56 17.79
C LEU A 30 -3.27 -5.46 16.56
N ARG A 31 -3.38 -6.78 16.75
CA ARG A 31 -3.39 -7.77 15.67
C ARG A 31 -4.83 -7.98 15.21
N ILE A 32 -5.30 -7.15 14.29
CA ILE A 32 -6.59 -7.39 13.64
C ILE A 32 -6.40 -8.57 12.68
N PRO A 33 -7.03 -9.75 12.92
CA PRO A 33 -6.94 -10.86 12.00
C PRO A 33 -7.52 -10.44 10.65
N CYS A 34 -6.79 -10.72 9.58
CA CYS A 34 -7.16 -10.34 8.22
C CYS A 34 -8.45 -11.08 7.82
N PRO A 35 -9.60 -10.40 7.62
CA PRO A 35 -10.86 -11.07 7.31
C PRO A 35 -10.78 -11.82 5.97
N ILE A 36 -10.01 -11.31 5.01
CA ILE A 36 -9.75 -11.96 3.73
C ILE A 36 -9.03 -13.29 3.94
N HIS A 37 -7.99 -13.33 4.77
CA HIS A 37 -7.29 -14.58 5.07
C HIS A 37 -8.17 -15.54 5.87
N ALA A 38 -8.95 -15.04 6.81
CA ALA A 38 -9.88 -15.86 7.59
C ALA A 38 -10.94 -16.55 6.72
N VAL A 39 -11.39 -15.91 5.64
CA VAL A 39 -12.43 -16.44 4.74
C VAL A 39 -11.84 -17.26 3.58
N THR A 40 -10.70 -16.83 3.03
CA THR A 40 -10.18 -17.39 1.77
C THR A 40 -8.88 -18.16 1.91
N GLY A 41 -8.20 -18.07 3.05
CA GLY A 41 -6.84 -18.56 3.24
C GLY A 41 -5.76 -17.71 2.54
N PHE A 42 -6.13 -16.77 1.66
CA PHE A 42 -5.17 -15.93 0.95
C PHE A 42 -4.67 -14.75 1.80
N TYR A 43 -3.36 -14.51 1.77
CA TYR A 43 -2.76 -13.32 2.32
C TYR A 43 -2.93 -12.17 1.33
N CYS A 44 -3.72 -11.16 1.71
CA CYS A 44 -3.83 -9.95 0.89
C CYS A 44 -2.57 -9.05 1.10
N PRO A 45 -2.19 -8.24 0.09
CA PRO A 45 -1.06 -7.32 0.22
C PRO A 45 -1.25 -6.29 1.33
N GLY A 46 -2.49 -6.04 1.77
CA GLY A 46 -2.80 -5.17 2.92
C GLY A 46 -2.61 -5.83 4.31
N CYS A 47 -2.46 -7.15 4.41
CA CYS A 47 -2.28 -7.82 5.70
C CYS A 47 -0.78 -7.99 6.04
N GLY A 48 0.09 -8.02 5.03
CA GLY A 48 1.55 -7.92 5.19
C GLY A 48 2.05 -6.51 5.51
N SER A 49 1.24 -5.46 5.28
CA SER A 49 1.66 -4.08 5.58
C SER A 49 1.83 -3.83 7.07
N THR A 50 1.05 -4.47 7.95
CA THR A 50 1.19 -4.30 9.40
C THR A 50 2.57 -4.76 9.91
N ARG A 51 3.08 -5.89 9.41
CA ARG A 51 4.41 -6.39 9.76
C ARG A 51 5.52 -5.53 9.15
N ALA A 52 5.36 -5.15 7.87
CA ALA A 52 6.32 -4.27 7.22
C ALA A 52 6.41 -2.89 7.90
N VAL A 53 5.28 -2.31 8.31
CA VAL A 53 5.24 -1.07 9.10
C VAL A 53 5.98 -1.25 10.42
N LYS A 54 5.73 -2.35 11.14
CA LYS A 54 6.43 -2.63 12.39
C LYS A 54 7.94 -2.79 12.20
N ALA A 55 8.35 -3.45 11.12
CA ALA A 55 9.76 -3.59 10.75
C ALA A 55 10.40 -2.22 10.45
N VAL A 56 9.71 -1.35 9.69
CA VAL A 56 10.15 0.05 9.46
C VAL A 56 10.27 0.82 10.77
N LEU A 57 9.29 0.72 11.66
CA LEU A 57 9.31 1.41 12.96
C LEU A 57 10.47 0.93 13.86
N ASN A 58 10.87 -0.32 13.72
CA ASN A 58 12.04 -0.89 14.40
C ASN A 58 13.37 -0.61 13.68
N GLY A 59 13.36 0.06 12.53
CA GLY A 59 14.55 0.34 11.71
C GLY A 59 15.01 -0.83 10.82
N ASP A 60 14.27 -1.93 10.77
CA ASP A 60 14.61 -3.09 9.94
C ASP A 60 13.94 -2.99 8.56
N LEU A 61 14.62 -2.26 7.66
CA LEU A 61 14.14 -2.08 6.30
C LEU A 61 14.19 -3.38 5.48
N GLN A 62 15.13 -4.27 5.76
CA GLN A 62 15.28 -5.52 5.02
C GLN A 62 14.10 -6.45 5.31
N LEU A 63 13.73 -6.58 6.59
CA LEU A 63 12.54 -7.28 7.01
C LEU A 63 11.27 -6.61 6.47
N ALA A 64 11.22 -5.28 6.43
CA ALA A 64 10.08 -4.55 5.86
C ALA A 64 9.85 -4.84 4.36
N PHE A 65 10.94 -4.92 3.57
CA PHE A 65 10.87 -5.30 2.16
C PHE A 65 10.40 -6.75 1.98
N HIS A 66 10.90 -7.65 2.81
CA HIS A 66 10.47 -9.04 2.81
C HIS A 66 8.99 -9.18 3.19
N ASP A 67 8.56 -8.45 4.22
CA ASP A 67 7.19 -8.44 4.68
C ASP A 67 6.24 -7.75 3.71
N ASN A 68 6.65 -6.71 2.98
CA ASN A 68 5.81 -6.08 1.96
C ASN A 68 6.56 -5.14 1.02
N ALA A 69 7.16 -5.69 -0.03
CA ALA A 69 7.82 -4.88 -1.07
C ALA A 69 6.87 -3.86 -1.75
N LEU A 70 5.59 -4.18 -1.92
CA LEU A 70 4.61 -3.22 -2.46
C LEU A 70 4.40 -2.02 -1.54
N LEU A 71 4.36 -2.24 -0.22
CA LEU A 71 4.24 -1.13 0.73
C LEU A 71 5.46 -0.21 0.63
N MET A 72 6.67 -0.78 0.56
CA MET A 72 7.90 -0.01 0.40
C MET A 72 7.95 0.78 -0.91
N ALA A 73 7.38 0.24 -2.00
CA ALA A 73 7.30 0.92 -3.28
C ALA A 73 6.17 1.98 -3.34
N SER A 74 5.19 1.92 -2.44
CA SER A 74 4.00 2.77 -2.49
C SER A 74 4.25 4.29 -2.50
N PRO A 75 5.25 4.86 -1.77
CA PRO A 75 5.50 6.29 -1.82
C PRO A 75 5.93 6.76 -3.21
N VAL A 76 6.77 5.96 -3.90
CA VAL A 76 7.23 6.24 -5.26
C VAL A 76 6.07 6.15 -6.25
N VAL A 77 5.24 5.11 -6.14
CA VAL A 77 4.05 4.92 -6.98
C VAL A 77 3.07 6.08 -6.82
N ILE A 78 2.80 6.50 -5.58
CA ILE A 78 1.93 7.65 -5.31
C ILE A 78 2.51 8.93 -5.91
N ALA A 79 3.80 9.22 -5.65
CA ALA A 79 4.46 10.40 -6.21
C ALA A 79 4.37 10.45 -7.73
N PHE A 80 4.60 9.31 -8.41
CA PHE A 80 4.50 9.22 -9.87
C PHE A 80 3.07 9.43 -10.37
N GLY A 81 2.07 8.86 -9.70
CA GLY A 81 0.66 9.08 -10.01
C GLY A 81 0.25 10.56 -9.91
N LEU A 82 0.72 11.26 -8.88
CA LEU A 82 0.50 12.71 -8.73
C LEU A 82 1.18 13.53 -9.82
N LEU A 83 2.38 13.12 -10.25
CA LEU A 83 3.07 13.77 -11.37
C LEU A 83 2.28 13.56 -12.67
N ILE A 84 1.78 12.36 -12.94
CA ILE A 84 0.94 12.09 -14.12
C ILE A 84 -0.32 12.95 -14.08
N GLU A 85 -1.02 13.02 -12.94
CA GLU A 85 -2.23 13.84 -12.80
C GLU A 85 -1.93 15.33 -13.02
N LYS A 86 -0.79 15.82 -12.53
CA LYS A 86 -0.38 17.23 -12.63
C LYS A 86 0.07 17.62 -14.03
N TYR A 87 0.84 16.78 -14.71
CA TYR A 87 1.52 17.12 -15.97
C TYR A 87 0.85 16.52 -17.21
N SER A 88 0.03 15.48 -17.06
CA SER A 88 -0.65 14.86 -18.19
C SER A 88 -2.00 15.51 -18.45
N GLN A 89 -2.12 16.17 -19.60
CA GLN A 89 -3.38 16.76 -20.07
C GLN A 89 -4.44 15.71 -20.39
N LYS A 90 -4.03 14.46 -20.70
CA LYS A 90 -4.95 13.38 -21.09
C LYS A 90 -5.15 12.40 -19.92
N ARG A 91 -6.39 12.32 -19.43
CA ARG A 91 -6.81 11.37 -18.39
C ARG A 91 -6.49 9.90 -18.70
N MET A 92 -6.34 9.53 -19.97
CA MET A 92 -5.97 8.18 -20.37
C MET A 92 -4.65 7.70 -19.74
N TRP A 93 -3.66 8.56 -19.54
CA TRP A 93 -2.38 8.18 -18.96
C TRP A 93 -2.52 7.82 -17.48
N LEU A 94 -3.39 8.52 -16.76
CA LEU A 94 -3.73 8.17 -15.38
C LEU A 94 -4.43 6.81 -15.33
N TYR A 95 -5.39 6.55 -16.22
CA TYR A 95 -6.08 5.25 -16.26
C TYR A 95 -5.13 4.10 -16.64
N LEU A 96 -4.24 4.31 -17.60
CA LEU A 96 -3.20 3.32 -17.95
C LEU A 96 -2.27 3.07 -16.77
N PHE A 97 -1.81 4.11 -16.08
CA PHE A 97 -0.99 3.98 -14.88
C PHE A 97 -1.70 3.19 -13.78
N LEU A 98 -2.95 3.53 -13.47
CA LEU A 98 -3.76 2.82 -12.47
C LEU A 98 -3.99 1.36 -12.87
N ALA A 99 -4.21 1.08 -14.15
CA ALA A 99 -4.34 -0.30 -14.65
C ALA A 99 -3.04 -1.08 -14.48
N ILE A 100 -1.88 -0.49 -14.79
CA ILE A 100 -0.57 -1.11 -14.57
C ILE A 100 -0.35 -1.39 -13.08
N VAL A 101 -0.61 -0.42 -12.20
CA VAL A 101 -0.51 -0.60 -10.74
C VAL A 101 -1.40 -1.75 -10.28
N LEU A 102 -2.64 -1.83 -10.76
CA LEU A 102 -3.56 -2.92 -10.43
C LEU A 102 -3.00 -4.28 -10.88
N VAL A 103 -2.50 -4.39 -12.11
CA VAL A 103 -1.89 -5.62 -12.63
C VAL A 103 -0.70 -6.04 -11.76
N VAL A 104 0.17 -5.10 -11.39
CA VAL A 104 1.31 -5.37 -10.51
C VAL A 104 0.85 -5.86 -9.13
N VAL A 105 -0.17 -5.24 -8.54
CA VAL A 105 -0.75 -5.67 -7.26
C VAL A 105 -1.32 -7.08 -7.34
N VAL A 106 -2.02 -7.41 -8.42
CA VAL A 106 -2.56 -8.77 -8.65
C VAL A 106 -1.43 -9.78 -8.81
N ILE A 107 -0.44 -9.51 -9.66
CA ILE A 107 0.71 -10.40 -9.87
C ILE A 107 1.45 -10.64 -8.55
N PHE A 108 1.75 -9.58 -7.81
CA PHE A 108 2.38 -9.70 -6.50
C PHE A 108 1.55 -10.54 -5.53
N THR A 109 0.22 -10.36 -5.53
CA THR A 109 -0.68 -11.16 -4.68
C THR A 109 -0.61 -12.64 -5.07
N VAL A 110 -0.61 -12.96 -6.36
CA VAL A 110 -0.52 -14.35 -6.83
C VAL A 110 0.83 -14.98 -6.49
N VAL A 111 1.94 -14.29 -6.78
CA VAL A 111 3.31 -14.76 -6.52
C VAL A 111 3.53 -14.98 -5.03
N ARG A 112 3.03 -14.07 -4.19
CA ARG A 112 3.14 -14.14 -2.74
C ARG A 112 2.35 -15.29 -2.12
N ASN A 113 1.25 -15.69 -2.74
CA ASN A 113 0.40 -16.78 -2.25
C ASN A 113 0.77 -18.16 -2.83
N GLN A 114 1.87 -18.29 -3.56
CA GLN A 114 2.36 -19.60 -4.00
C GLN A 114 2.89 -20.43 -2.81
N PRO A 115 2.67 -21.76 -2.78
CA PRO A 115 3.24 -22.62 -1.77
C PRO A 115 4.78 -22.55 -1.80
N GLY A 116 5.40 -22.27 -0.67
CA GLY A 116 6.86 -22.09 -0.56
C GLY A 116 7.38 -20.69 -0.94
N SER A 117 6.51 -19.70 -1.17
CA SER A 117 6.98 -18.33 -1.40
C SER A 117 7.59 -17.74 -0.13
N GLN A 118 8.76 -17.10 -0.27
CA GLN A 118 9.41 -16.33 0.81
C GLN A 118 8.53 -15.17 1.33
N PHE A 119 7.55 -14.73 0.53
CA PHE A 119 6.66 -13.63 0.90
C PHE A 119 5.42 -14.11 1.69
N ALA A 120 5.14 -15.41 1.73
CA ALA A 120 4.15 -15.96 2.65
C ALA A 120 4.74 -15.91 4.08
N PRO A 121 4.04 -15.33 5.06
CA PRO A 121 4.52 -15.40 6.43
C PRO A 121 4.54 -16.87 6.87
N LEU A 122 5.70 -17.30 7.38
CA LEU A 122 5.81 -18.49 8.24
C LEU A 122 4.88 -18.37 9.45
#